data_AF-A0A8C3FPK3-F1
#
_entry.id   AF-A0A8C3FPK3-F1
#
_cell.length_a   1.000
_cell.length_b   1.000
_cell.length_c   1.000
_cell.angle_alpha   90.00
_cell.angle_beta   90.00
_cell.angle_gamma   90.00
#
_symmetry.space_group_name_H-M   'P 1'
#
loop_
_entity.id
_entity.type
_entity.pdbx_description
1 polymer ?
#
loop_
_entity_poly.entity_id
_entity_poly.type
_entity_poly.pdbx_seq_one_letter_code
_entity_poly.pdbx_strand_id
1 'polypeptide(L)'
;MAAAARWCYRGDPEEAQSAPLVQFSNGKLQNSENMDFTLYKSKDATNPRKKHQRILTSETDRLSYVGKNFGSGVLKCNSLCRYFVGVLDKDAGQMEVYNAELFNMQPLLSDDLLDDDPSDYQNKSYREKVDSCIEAFGTNKQKRALNSRRMHQVGSETLNVAVTKAAENIIETKGVAALVSDAAQDDLQDVSLFLPPCQEDADSPENVYRFEDLLSPAEYEALQTPAAAFVSITPEEILKKTEEKSHCSFVLEELKSMPLSEDRADHKARCLWFLDALIKFSFQKVIKKKHAMGPDCPHVINSKLMKNFTALTYNNGSIQNLISASMKAKITAYVIALALHINNFQTDLTVLQRDMKLRENRILEIAKAMRLKISKRKGPSGLTADEDHKLATLSLPLPVYKPAGSQRKRRKMK
;
A
#
# COMPACT_ATOMS: atom_id res chain seq x y z
N MET A 1 21.04 35.69 -32.77
CA MET A 1 20.68 34.41 -32.11
C MET A 1 20.22 33.45 -33.18
N ALA A 2 20.80 32.25 -33.25
CA ALA A 2 20.38 31.24 -34.20
C ALA A 2 18.93 30.79 -33.92
N ALA A 3 18.08 30.76 -34.95
CA ALA A 3 16.66 30.39 -34.83
C ALA A 3 16.44 28.87 -34.65
N ALA A 4 17.48 28.06 -34.86
CA ALA A 4 17.46 26.62 -34.68
C ALA A 4 18.86 26.13 -34.29
N ALA A 5 18.94 25.19 -33.35
CA ALA A 5 20.19 24.56 -32.93
C ALA A 5 20.37 23.20 -33.63
N ARG A 6 21.54 22.95 -34.23
CA ARG A 6 21.84 21.67 -34.89
C ARG A 6 22.45 20.70 -33.88
N TRP A 7 21.86 19.50 -33.81
CA TRP A 7 22.34 18.42 -32.94
C TRP A 7 23.46 17.63 -33.62
N CYS A 8 24.66 17.63 -33.01
CA CYS A 8 25.84 16.92 -33.49
C CYS A 8 26.31 15.92 -32.44
N TYR A 9 26.08 14.62 -32.67
CA TYR A 9 26.54 13.56 -31.78
C TYR A 9 28.03 13.27 -32.01
N ARG A 10 28.85 13.44 -30.95
CA ARG A 10 30.31 13.28 -30.97
C ARG A 10 30.80 11.96 -30.36
N GLY A 11 29.93 11.20 -29.69
CA GLY A 11 30.30 9.93 -29.05
C GLY A 11 30.95 10.13 -27.68
N ASP A 12 32.03 9.41 -27.39
CA ASP A 12 32.76 9.55 -26.13
C ASP A 12 33.72 10.76 -26.21
N PRO A 13 33.85 11.57 -25.14
CA PRO A 13 34.78 12.70 -25.11
C PRO A 13 36.25 12.29 -25.21
N GLU A 14 36.60 11.10 -24.70
CA GLU A 14 37.92 10.47 -24.82
C GLU A 14 37.76 9.03 -25.33
N GLU A 15 38.81 8.43 -25.93
CA GLU A 15 38.71 7.08 -26.51
C GLU A 15 38.19 6.04 -25.49
N ALA A 16 36.95 5.60 -25.70
CA ALA A 16 36.23 4.64 -24.85
C ALA A 16 35.99 5.10 -23.40
N GLN A 17 35.91 6.41 -23.17
CA GLN A 17 35.62 7.01 -21.87
C GLN A 17 34.48 8.02 -21.99
N SER A 18 33.29 7.60 -21.54
CA SER A 18 32.12 8.45 -21.35
C SER A 18 32.39 9.55 -20.31
N ALA A 19 31.72 10.69 -20.43
CA ALA A 19 31.79 11.78 -19.45
C ALA A 19 31.25 11.31 -18.08
N PRO A 20 32.05 11.30 -17.00
CA PRO A 20 31.57 10.93 -15.68
C PRO A 20 30.73 12.06 -15.08
N LEU A 21 29.47 11.78 -14.79
CA LEU A 21 28.57 12.64 -14.03
C LEU A 21 28.54 12.16 -12.59
N VAL A 22 28.83 13.05 -11.64
CA VAL A 22 29.01 12.67 -10.24
C VAL A 22 27.89 13.25 -9.40
N GLN A 23 27.23 12.40 -8.61
CA GLN A 23 26.25 12.81 -7.61
C GLN A 23 26.74 12.37 -6.23
N PHE A 24 26.79 13.29 -5.28
CA PHE A 24 27.17 12.98 -3.90
C PHE A 24 25.93 12.72 -3.05
N SER A 25 26.00 11.66 -2.25
CA SER A 25 24.95 11.30 -1.28
C SER A 25 24.71 12.38 -0.22
N ASN A 26 25.75 13.15 0.14
CA ASN A 26 25.68 14.20 1.17
C ASN A 26 25.25 15.58 0.63
N GLY A 27 24.83 15.69 -0.63
CA GLY A 27 24.37 16.95 -1.24
C GLY A 27 25.33 17.51 -2.29
N LYS A 28 25.33 18.83 -2.49
CA LYS A 28 26.18 19.50 -3.50
C LYS A 28 27.52 19.90 -2.89
N LEU A 29 28.61 19.71 -3.64
CA LEU A 29 29.92 20.23 -3.27
C LEU A 29 29.89 21.76 -3.26
N GLN A 30 30.43 22.36 -2.18
CA GLN A 30 30.59 23.82 -2.10
C GLN A 30 31.89 24.28 -2.79
N ASN A 31 32.96 23.50 -2.69
CA ASN A 31 34.26 23.79 -3.30
C ASN A 31 34.64 22.65 -4.27
N SER A 32 34.35 22.82 -5.55
CA SER A 32 34.67 21.81 -6.59
C SER A 32 36.14 21.79 -7.00
N GLU A 33 36.90 22.85 -6.69
CA GLU A 33 38.29 23.02 -7.15
C GLU A 33 39.31 22.22 -6.33
N ASN A 34 38.96 21.81 -5.11
CA ASN A 34 39.87 21.09 -4.18
C ASN A 34 39.65 19.57 -4.20
N MET A 35 39.01 19.02 -5.23
CA MET A 35 38.60 17.62 -5.24
C MET A 35 39.13 16.90 -6.48
N ASP A 36 40.06 15.98 -6.24
CA ASP A 36 40.61 15.13 -7.29
C ASP A 36 39.77 13.86 -7.46
N PHE A 37 39.58 13.46 -8.71
CA PHE A 37 38.82 12.27 -9.09
C PHE A 37 39.73 11.28 -9.81
N THR A 38 39.73 10.04 -9.33
CA THR A 38 40.46 8.93 -9.93
C THR A 38 39.50 7.88 -10.46
N LEU A 39 39.53 7.66 -11.77
CA LEU A 39 38.66 6.70 -12.47
C LEU A 39 39.43 5.40 -12.75
N TYR A 40 38.97 4.30 -12.17
CA TYR A 40 39.50 2.97 -12.41
C TYR A 40 38.64 2.21 -13.44
N LYS A 41 39.34 1.51 -14.33
CA LYS A 41 38.80 0.68 -15.40
C LYS A 41 39.11 -0.79 -15.13
N SER A 42 38.12 -1.66 -15.30
CA SER A 42 38.37 -3.10 -15.35
C SER A 42 39.27 -3.48 -16.54
N LYS A 43 40.30 -4.30 -16.28
CA LYS A 43 41.20 -4.85 -17.31
C LYS A 43 40.62 -6.09 -18.02
N ASP A 44 39.54 -6.67 -17.50
CA ASP A 44 38.90 -7.87 -18.07
C ASP A 44 38.10 -7.53 -19.34
N ALA A 45 38.72 -7.71 -20.51
CA ALA A 45 38.09 -7.49 -21.82
C ALA A 45 37.28 -8.69 -22.34
N THR A 46 37.51 -9.89 -21.80
CA THR A 46 36.91 -11.16 -22.25
C THR A 46 35.46 -11.33 -21.81
N ASN A 47 35.08 -10.80 -20.64
CA ASN A 47 33.71 -10.90 -20.13
C ASN A 47 32.96 -9.58 -20.36
N PRO A 48 31.91 -9.54 -21.20
CA PRO A 48 31.19 -8.31 -21.55
C PRO A 48 30.56 -7.61 -20.33
N ARG A 49 30.24 -8.35 -19.27
CA ARG A 49 29.71 -7.79 -18.00
C ARG A 49 30.79 -7.12 -17.14
N LYS A 50 32.04 -7.58 -17.23
CA LYS A 50 33.16 -7.01 -16.48
C LYS A 50 33.89 -5.91 -17.24
N LYS A 51 33.80 -5.92 -18.57
CA LYS A 51 34.42 -4.94 -19.47
C LYS A 51 34.01 -3.49 -19.19
N HIS A 52 32.76 -3.28 -18.79
CA HIS A 52 32.19 -1.95 -18.54
C HIS A 52 32.23 -1.55 -17.05
N GLN A 53 32.90 -2.32 -16.20
CA GLN A 53 33.01 -1.99 -14.78
C GLN A 53 34.01 -0.86 -14.56
N ARG A 54 33.52 0.20 -13.92
CA ARG A 54 34.29 1.37 -13.52
C ARG A 54 34.03 1.74 -12.06
N ILE A 55 35.07 2.25 -11.43
CA ILE A 55 35.05 2.75 -10.06
C ILE A 55 35.59 4.16 -10.10
N LEU A 56 34.85 5.11 -9.54
CA LEU A 56 35.29 6.48 -9.35
C LEU A 56 35.59 6.68 -7.88
N THR A 57 36.79 7.13 -7.55
CA THR A 57 37.18 7.47 -6.19
C THR A 57 37.56 8.92 -6.10
N SER A 58 37.30 9.50 -4.94
CA SER A 58 37.75 10.85 -4.64
C SER A 58 38.09 10.94 -3.16
N GLU A 59 39.16 11.63 -2.84
CA GLU A 59 39.64 11.79 -1.48
C GLU A 59 39.61 13.28 -1.11
N THR A 60 39.11 13.55 0.08
CA THR A 60 39.15 14.89 0.70
C THR A 60 39.84 14.76 2.05
N ASP A 61 40.30 15.87 2.62
CA ASP A 61 40.99 15.91 3.92
C ASP A 61 40.26 15.19 5.07
N ARG A 62 38.93 14.99 4.95
CA ARG A 62 38.09 14.41 6.01
C ARG A 62 37.41 13.11 5.63
N LEU A 63 37.15 12.87 4.34
CA LEU A 63 36.28 11.79 3.85
C LEU A 63 36.77 11.28 2.51
N SER A 64 36.82 9.96 2.35
CA SER A 64 37.01 9.31 1.06
C SER A 64 35.65 8.93 0.48
N TYR A 65 35.46 9.14 -0.81
CA TYR A 65 34.25 8.84 -1.53
C TYR A 65 34.50 7.78 -2.59
N VAL A 66 33.57 6.81 -2.68
CA VAL A 66 33.62 5.76 -3.70
C VAL A 66 32.29 5.67 -4.44
N GLY A 67 32.35 5.72 -5.76
CA GLY A 67 31.25 5.48 -6.68
C GLY A 67 31.54 4.26 -7.56
N LYS A 68 30.55 3.38 -7.71
CA LYS A 68 30.67 2.17 -8.54
C LYS A 68 29.54 2.12 -9.56
N ASN A 69 29.83 1.67 -10.78
CA ASN A 69 28.80 1.44 -11.81
C ASN A 69 28.34 -0.04 -11.87
N PHE A 70 28.84 -0.90 -10.97
CA PHE A 70 28.47 -2.32 -10.86
C PHE A 70 28.22 -2.77 -9.42
N GLY A 71 27.42 -3.83 -9.24
CA GLY A 71 27.09 -4.42 -7.93
C GLY A 71 25.71 -4.06 -7.40
N SER A 72 25.39 -4.53 -6.19
CA SER A 72 24.04 -4.44 -5.59
C SER A 72 23.63 -3.04 -5.12
N GLY A 73 24.57 -2.10 -5.04
CA GLY A 73 24.36 -0.73 -4.54
C GLY A 73 24.26 0.35 -5.64
N VAL A 74 24.25 -0.05 -6.91
CA VAL A 74 24.27 0.89 -8.04
C VAL A 74 22.86 1.37 -8.38
N LEU A 75 22.76 2.63 -8.80
CA LEU A 75 21.55 3.16 -9.41
C LEU A 75 21.20 2.34 -10.66
N LYS A 76 20.05 1.66 -10.64
CA LYS A 76 19.55 0.83 -11.76
C LYS A 76 19.34 1.62 -13.07
N CYS A 77 19.43 2.95 -13.02
CA CYS A 77 19.28 3.83 -14.17
C CYS A 77 20.38 3.62 -15.22
N ASN A 78 21.61 3.26 -14.85
CA ASN A 78 22.70 3.07 -15.81
C ASN A 78 22.49 1.86 -16.74
N SER A 79 21.66 0.89 -16.35
CA SER A 79 21.29 -0.26 -17.22
C SER A 79 20.07 -0.02 -18.10
N LEU A 80 19.25 0.98 -17.78
CA LEU A 80 17.95 1.21 -18.43
C LEU A 80 17.91 2.51 -19.25
N CYS A 81 18.80 3.47 -18.95
CA CYS A 81 18.85 4.77 -19.57
C CYS A 81 20.28 5.07 -20.04
N ARG A 82 20.41 5.68 -21.23
CA ARG A 82 21.67 6.27 -21.70
C ARG A 82 21.64 7.76 -21.42
N TYR A 83 22.68 8.26 -20.76
CA TYR A 83 22.83 9.67 -20.46
C TYR A 83 23.75 10.32 -21.49
N PHE A 84 23.46 11.58 -21.79
CA PHE A 84 24.28 12.39 -22.67
C PHE A 84 24.49 13.78 -22.07
N VAL A 85 25.67 14.35 -22.27
CA VAL A 85 25.99 15.74 -21.93
C VAL A 85 26.05 16.54 -23.22
N GLY A 86 25.28 17.63 -23.28
CA GLY A 86 25.25 18.54 -24.41
C GLY A 86 25.97 19.85 -24.09
N VAL A 87 26.91 20.25 -24.94
CA VAL A 87 27.57 21.55 -24.92
C VAL A 87 27.00 22.37 -26.08
N LEU A 88 26.29 23.45 -25.77
CA LEU A 88 25.65 24.32 -26.76
C LEU A 88 26.49 25.57 -26.98
N ASP A 89 27.00 25.74 -28.19
CA ASP A 89 27.53 27.01 -28.67
C ASP A 89 26.36 27.89 -29.14
N LYS A 90 26.10 28.96 -28.39
CA LYS A 90 24.98 29.88 -28.63
C LYS A 90 25.21 30.76 -29.86
N ASP A 91 26.46 31.02 -30.22
CA ASP A 91 26.83 31.90 -31.33
C ASP A 91 26.82 31.13 -32.65
N ALA A 92 27.34 29.89 -32.65
CA ALA A 92 27.29 28.99 -33.81
C ALA A 92 25.95 28.26 -33.98
N GLY A 93 25.12 28.18 -32.93
CA GLY A 93 23.86 27.42 -32.95
C GLY A 93 24.09 25.90 -33.09
N GLN A 94 25.21 25.39 -32.58
CA GLN A 94 25.57 23.97 -32.66
C GLN A 94 25.63 23.36 -31.26
N MET A 95 24.98 22.21 -31.09
CA MET A 95 24.99 21.44 -29.83
C MET A 95 25.79 20.16 -30.02
N GLU A 96 26.95 20.09 -29.37
CA GLU A 96 27.78 18.90 -29.33
C GLU A 96 27.33 17.99 -28.20
N VAL A 97 27.08 16.72 -28.50
CA VAL A 97 26.53 15.77 -27.54
C VAL A 97 27.44 14.57 -27.34
N TYR A 98 27.78 14.32 -26.09
CA TYR A 98 28.72 13.31 -25.63
C TYR A 98 28.03 12.25 -24.76
N ASN A 99 28.48 11.00 -24.80
CA ASN A 99 28.02 9.96 -23.88
C ASN A 99 28.41 10.30 -22.46
N ALA A 100 27.54 9.99 -21.50
CA ALA A 100 27.78 10.22 -20.09
C ALA A 100 27.39 9.01 -19.23
N GLU A 101 28.14 8.82 -18.15
CA GLU A 101 27.93 7.78 -17.14
C GLU A 101 27.73 8.41 -15.77
N LEU A 102 26.64 8.03 -15.08
CA LEU A 102 26.33 8.57 -13.75
C LEU A 102 26.97 7.73 -12.64
N PHE A 103 27.72 8.36 -11.75
CA PHE A 103 28.32 7.78 -10.56
C PHE A 103 27.71 8.40 -9.30
N ASN A 104 27.17 7.54 -8.42
CA ASN A 104 26.74 7.97 -7.09
C ASN A 104 27.86 7.75 -6.09
N MET A 105 28.37 8.82 -5.50
CA MET A 105 29.48 8.83 -4.56
C MET A 105 28.96 8.64 -3.13
N GLN A 106 29.44 7.58 -2.48
CA GLN A 106 29.14 7.28 -1.08
C GLN A 106 30.39 7.51 -0.22
N PRO A 107 30.26 8.14 0.96
CA PRO A 107 31.38 8.28 1.87
C PRO A 107 31.78 6.90 2.40
N LEU A 108 33.07 6.60 2.32
CA LEU A 108 33.68 5.48 3.01
C LEU A 108 34.08 6.00 4.40
N LEU A 109 33.33 5.59 5.42
CA LEU A 109 33.66 5.91 6.80
C LEU A 109 34.76 4.94 7.24
N SER A 110 35.87 5.47 7.75
CA SER A 110 37.05 4.69 8.14
C SER A 110 36.77 3.62 9.22
N ASP A 111 35.65 3.71 9.93
CA ASP A 111 35.18 2.68 10.88
C ASP A 111 34.82 1.33 10.21
N ASP A 112 34.57 1.31 8.89
CA ASP A 112 34.34 0.07 8.15
C ASP A 112 35.66 -0.67 7.80
N LEU A 113 36.82 -0.10 8.16
CA LEU A 113 38.16 -0.66 7.96
C LEU A 113 38.78 -1.24 9.23
N LEU A 114 37.99 -1.49 10.28
CA LEU A 114 38.46 -2.28 11.41
C LEU A 114 38.69 -3.72 10.95
N ASP A 115 39.92 -3.99 10.49
CA ASP A 115 40.47 -5.34 10.44
C ASP A 115 40.28 -5.97 11.84
N ASP A 116 39.73 -7.17 11.85
CA ASP A 116 39.34 -7.96 13.03
C ASP A 116 40.60 -8.24 13.88
N ASP A 117 40.91 -7.34 14.83
CA ASP A 117 42.10 -7.43 15.69
C ASP A 117 42.01 -8.70 16.55
N PRO A 118 42.98 -9.64 16.49
CA PRO A 118 42.89 -10.92 17.21
C PRO A 118 42.77 -10.79 18.74
N SER A 119 43.06 -9.61 19.34
CA SER A 119 42.82 -9.35 20.76
C SER A 119 41.34 -9.29 21.14
N ASP A 120 40.45 -8.97 20.20
CA ASP A 120 39.00 -8.91 20.47
C ASP A 120 38.39 -10.30 20.72
N TYR A 121 39.08 -11.38 20.36
CA TYR A 121 38.64 -12.73 20.69
C TYR A 121 38.70 -13.05 22.19
N GLN A 122 39.53 -12.35 22.98
CA GLN A 122 39.63 -12.65 24.41
C GLN A 122 38.47 -12.07 25.22
N ASN A 123 37.92 -10.92 24.80
CA ASN A 123 36.82 -10.25 25.50
C ASN A 123 35.42 -10.69 25.06
N LYS A 124 35.31 -11.46 23.97
CA LYS A 124 34.01 -11.98 23.47
C LYS A 124 33.39 -12.99 24.44
N SER A 125 32.11 -12.81 24.73
CA SER A 125 31.31 -13.75 25.54
C SER A 125 31.33 -15.14 24.92
N TYR A 126 31.18 -16.20 25.73
CA TYR A 126 31.06 -17.58 25.23
C TYR A 126 30.04 -17.70 24.09
N ARG A 127 28.94 -16.93 24.20
CA ARG A 127 27.87 -16.90 23.21
C ARG A 127 28.29 -16.27 21.88
N GLU A 128 29.11 -15.23 21.93
CA GLU A 128 29.66 -14.54 20.75
C GLU A 128 30.69 -15.42 20.04
N LYS A 129 31.53 -16.13 20.81
CA LYS A 129 32.47 -17.12 20.25
C LYS A 129 31.75 -18.22 19.49
N VAL A 130 30.64 -18.73 20.04
CA VAL A 130 29.78 -19.72 19.37
C VAL A 130 29.14 -19.14 18.11
N ASP A 131 28.64 -17.91 18.18
CA ASP A 131 28.04 -17.23 17.03
C ASP A 131 29.05 -17.02 15.89
N SER A 132 30.29 -16.63 16.20
CA SER A 132 31.41 -16.54 15.24
C SER A 132 31.77 -17.89 14.62
N CYS A 133 31.79 -18.97 15.41
CA CYS A 133 32.01 -20.32 14.88
C CYS A 133 30.86 -20.77 13.95
N ILE A 134 29.62 -20.42 14.26
CA ILE A 134 28.46 -20.70 13.39
C ILE A 134 28.56 -19.89 12.08
N GLU A 135 29.01 -18.64 12.15
CA GLU A 135 29.19 -17.78 10.99
C GLU A 135 30.32 -18.27 10.06
N ALA A 136 31.45 -18.71 10.62
CA ALA A 136 32.55 -19.28 9.85
C ALA A 136 32.24 -20.69 9.33
N PHE A 137 31.92 -21.63 10.24
CA PHE A 137 31.89 -23.08 9.98
C PHE A 137 30.50 -23.72 10.04
N GLY A 138 29.47 -22.98 10.43
CA GLY A 138 28.12 -23.53 10.58
C GLY A 138 27.47 -23.97 9.27
N THR A 139 26.49 -24.87 9.37
CA THR A 139 25.66 -25.27 8.23
C THR A 139 24.76 -24.11 7.76
N ASN A 140 24.30 -24.15 6.51
CA ASN A 140 23.38 -23.13 5.97
C ASN A 140 22.12 -22.91 6.84
N LYS A 141 21.63 -23.96 7.50
CA LYS A 141 20.50 -23.88 8.43
C LYS A 141 20.86 -23.07 9.69
N GLN A 142 22.05 -23.31 10.24
CA GLN A 142 22.54 -22.61 11.43
C GLN A 142 22.88 -21.14 11.13
N LYS A 143 23.50 -20.84 9.98
CA LYS A 143 23.78 -19.46 9.54
C LYS A 143 22.49 -18.65 9.35
N ARG A 144 21.44 -19.25 8.78
CA ARG A 144 20.13 -18.59 8.67
C ARG A 144 19.49 -18.31 10.03
N ALA A 145 19.57 -19.26 10.97
CA ALA A 145 19.03 -19.07 12.31
C ALA A 145 19.79 -17.96 13.07
N LEU A 146 21.11 -17.90 12.92
CA LEU A 146 21.96 -16.83 13.47
C LEU A 146 21.56 -15.45 12.91
N ASN A 147 21.45 -15.33 11.58
CA ASN A 147 21.08 -14.08 10.94
C ASN A 147 19.68 -13.61 11.33
N SER A 148 18.71 -14.53 11.45
CA SER A 148 17.37 -14.19 11.96
C SER A 148 17.44 -13.67 13.40
N ARG A 149 18.24 -14.29 14.27
CA ARG A 149 18.42 -13.84 15.66
C ARG A 149 19.04 -12.44 15.73
N ARG A 150 20.12 -12.18 14.97
CA ARG A 150 20.75 -10.85 14.88
C ARG A 150 19.78 -9.79 14.37
N MET A 151 19.03 -10.10 13.30
CA MET A 151 18.05 -9.18 12.72
C MET A 151 16.94 -8.80 13.73
N HIS A 152 16.50 -9.74 14.56
CA HIS A 152 15.51 -9.45 15.59
C HIS A 152 16.08 -8.64 16.77
N GLN A 153 17.35 -8.85 17.13
CA GLN A 153 18.01 -8.12 18.23
C GLN A 153 18.35 -6.67 17.85
N VAL A 154 18.90 -6.46 16.65
CA VAL A 154 19.15 -5.11 16.11
C VAL A 154 17.84 -4.34 16.01
N GLY A 155 16.76 -5.00 15.58
CA GLY A 155 15.42 -4.43 15.57
C GLY A 155 15.00 -3.88 16.94
N SER A 156 15.24 -4.58 18.05
CA SER A 156 14.80 -4.08 19.36
C SER A 156 15.65 -2.94 19.92
N GLU A 157 16.98 -3.00 19.79
CA GLU A 157 17.87 -2.01 20.40
C GLU A 157 17.88 -0.69 19.61
N THR A 158 17.98 -0.76 18.28
CA THR A 158 17.93 0.44 17.43
C THR A 158 16.55 1.07 17.40
N LEU A 159 15.45 0.29 17.40
CA LEU A 159 14.12 0.84 17.55
C LEU A 159 13.93 1.46 18.94
N ASN A 160 14.38 0.84 20.03
CA ASN A 160 14.21 1.42 21.36
C ASN A 160 14.96 2.75 21.49
N VAL A 161 16.22 2.84 21.05
CA VAL A 161 17.00 4.07 21.12
C VAL A 161 16.46 5.16 20.18
N ALA A 162 16.04 4.80 18.97
CA ALA A 162 15.44 5.74 18.03
C ALA A 162 14.05 6.21 18.51
N VAL A 163 13.25 5.32 19.10
CA VAL A 163 11.91 5.64 19.65
C VAL A 163 12.04 6.49 20.91
N THR A 164 12.98 6.21 21.81
CA THR A 164 13.20 7.07 22.99
C THR A 164 13.70 8.45 22.59
N LYS A 165 14.67 8.52 21.68
CA LYS A 165 15.20 9.80 21.19
C LYS A 165 14.17 10.59 20.37
N ALA A 166 13.32 9.91 19.60
CA ALA A 166 12.22 10.55 18.90
C ALA A 166 11.14 11.02 19.89
N ALA A 167 10.77 10.20 20.88
CA ALA A 167 9.80 10.57 21.90
C ALA A 167 10.27 11.77 22.73
N GLU A 168 11.54 11.82 23.12
CA GLU A 168 12.14 12.95 23.85
C GLU A 168 12.07 14.25 23.03
N ASN A 169 12.54 14.23 21.78
CA ASN A 169 12.48 15.41 20.90
C ASN A 169 11.04 15.87 20.60
N ILE A 170 10.10 14.93 20.48
CA ILE A 170 8.70 15.23 20.17
C ILE A 170 7.97 15.76 21.41
N ILE A 171 8.27 15.24 22.60
CA ILE A 171 7.73 15.73 23.88
C ILE A 171 8.26 17.14 24.20
N GLU A 172 9.54 17.40 23.95
CA GLU A 172 10.14 18.73 24.15
C GLU A 172 9.58 19.79 23.18
N THR A 173 9.28 19.41 21.93
CA THR A 173 8.83 20.36 20.90
C THR A 173 7.32 20.62 20.91
N LYS A 174 6.49 19.64 21.27
CA LYS A 174 5.02 19.76 21.19
C LYS A 174 4.29 19.69 22.54
N GLY A 175 4.91 19.16 23.60
CA GLY A 175 4.29 19.00 24.91
C GLY A 175 3.27 17.84 24.96
N VAL A 176 3.17 17.18 26.12
CA VAL A 176 2.39 15.94 26.32
C VAL A 176 0.90 16.10 25.98
N ALA A 177 0.32 17.27 26.27
CA ALA A 177 -1.11 17.52 26.03
C ALA A 177 -1.46 17.63 24.52
N ALA A 178 -0.60 18.26 23.71
CA ALA A 178 -0.81 18.35 22.27
C ALA A 178 -0.60 17.00 21.58
N LEU A 179 0.31 16.17 22.09
CA LEU A 179 0.57 14.81 21.57
C LEU A 179 -0.57 13.83 21.84
N VAL A 180 -1.28 13.96 22.96
CA VAL A 180 -2.49 13.16 23.23
C VAL A 180 -3.63 13.56 22.29
N SER A 181 -3.73 14.85 21.92
CA SER A 181 -4.69 15.33 20.92
C SER A 181 -4.30 14.91 19.49
N ASP A 182 -3.03 15.01 19.11
CA ASP A 182 -2.52 14.55 17.81
C ASP A 182 -2.71 13.03 17.68
N ALA A 183 -2.39 12.23 18.70
CA ALA A 183 -2.58 10.78 18.65
C ALA A 183 -4.07 10.37 18.57
N ALA A 184 -4.96 11.11 19.25
CA ALA A 184 -6.40 10.91 19.11
C ALA A 184 -6.91 11.30 17.71
N GLN A 185 -6.29 12.26 17.04
CA GLN A 185 -6.62 12.65 15.67
C GLN A 185 -6.00 11.73 14.61
N ASP A 186 -4.80 11.19 14.85
CA ASP A 186 -4.09 10.28 13.94
C ASP A 186 -4.77 8.89 13.92
N ASP A 187 -5.20 8.38 15.07
CA ASP A 187 -6.02 7.16 15.18
C ASP A 187 -7.40 7.31 14.47
N LEU A 188 -7.94 8.52 14.41
CA LEU A 188 -9.17 8.83 13.66
C LEU A 188 -8.91 8.98 12.16
N GLN A 189 -7.77 9.54 11.75
CA GLN A 189 -7.38 9.69 10.33
C GLN A 189 -7.10 8.33 9.66
N ASP A 190 -6.42 7.41 10.34
CA ASP A 190 -6.04 6.13 9.73
C ASP A 190 -7.23 5.16 9.59
N VAL A 191 -8.24 5.27 10.48
CA VAL A 191 -9.48 4.49 10.39
C VAL A 191 -10.50 5.15 9.45
N SER A 192 -10.58 6.50 9.41
CA SER A 192 -11.51 7.23 8.55
C SER A 192 -11.21 7.08 7.05
N LEU A 193 -9.96 6.87 6.64
CA LEU A 193 -9.60 6.61 5.23
C LEU A 193 -10.29 5.36 4.64
N PHE A 194 -10.68 4.41 5.49
CA PHE A 194 -11.29 3.15 5.08
C PHE A 194 -12.78 3.06 5.38
N LEU A 195 -13.37 4.04 6.06
CA LEU A 195 -14.80 4.09 6.32
C LEU A 195 -15.49 5.05 5.34
N PRO A 196 -16.77 4.84 5.00
CA PRO A 196 -17.56 5.87 4.35
C PRO A 196 -17.58 7.15 5.21
N PRO A 197 -17.68 8.34 4.58
CA PRO A 197 -17.83 9.60 5.31
C PRO A 197 -18.95 9.49 6.36
N CYS A 198 -18.62 9.76 7.62
CA CYS A 198 -19.53 9.62 8.76
C CYS A 198 -19.85 11.01 9.30
N GLN A 199 -21.13 11.37 9.33
CA GLN A 199 -21.61 12.62 9.93
C GLN A 199 -22.08 12.33 11.37
N GLU A 200 -21.27 12.70 12.35
CA GLU A 200 -21.54 12.38 13.77
C GLU A 200 -22.70 13.20 14.34
N ASP A 201 -22.93 14.40 13.81
CA ASP A 201 -23.95 15.36 14.28
C ASP A 201 -25.32 15.18 13.58
N ALA A 202 -25.54 14.03 12.94
CA ALA A 202 -26.78 13.78 12.20
C ALA A 202 -27.98 13.54 13.13
N ASP A 203 -29.07 14.29 12.90
CA ASP A 203 -30.32 14.15 13.66
C ASP A 203 -31.14 12.90 13.30
N SER A 204 -30.84 12.27 12.15
CA SER A 204 -31.50 11.06 11.66
C SER A 204 -30.48 9.99 11.26
N PRO A 205 -30.81 8.68 11.42
CA PRO A 205 -29.90 7.60 11.04
C PRO A 205 -29.55 7.63 9.54
N GLU A 206 -30.48 8.10 8.69
CA GLU A 206 -30.26 8.31 7.25
C GLU A 206 -29.10 9.25 6.94
N ASN A 207 -28.90 10.27 7.78
CA ASN A 207 -27.93 11.33 7.55
C ASN A 207 -26.54 11.01 8.10
N VAL A 208 -26.39 9.99 8.95
CA VAL A 208 -25.06 9.56 9.46
C VAL A 208 -24.16 9.09 8.31
N TYR A 209 -24.75 8.33 7.38
CA TYR A 209 -24.10 7.85 6.17
C TYR A 209 -24.93 8.28 4.97
N ARG A 210 -24.74 9.50 4.48
CA ARG A 210 -25.56 10.04 3.38
C ARG A 210 -25.46 9.18 2.13
N PHE A 211 -26.60 8.97 1.48
CA PHE A 211 -26.66 8.19 0.25
C PHE A 211 -25.81 8.81 -0.87
N GLU A 212 -25.81 10.15 -0.98
CA GLU A 212 -25.05 10.92 -1.96
C GLU A 212 -23.53 10.67 -1.86
N ASP A 213 -23.02 10.41 -0.65
CA ASP A 213 -21.61 10.10 -0.42
C ASP A 213 -21.26 8.66 -0.83
N LEU A 214 -22.25 7.75 -0.80
CA LEU A 214 -22.10 6.37 -1.26
C LEU A 214 -22.23 6.26 -2.78
N LEU A 215 -23.18 6.97 -3.37
CA LEU A 215 -23.49 7.01 -4.80
C LEU A 215 -23.85 8.44 -5.20
N SER A 216 -23.02 9.05 -6.05
CA SER A 216 -23.34 10.36 -6.62
C SER A 216 -24.54 10.27 -7.57
N PRO A 217 -25.28 11.36 -7.81
CA PRO A 217 -26.45 11.33 -8.68
C PRO A 217 -26.17 10.76 -10.08
N ALA A 218 -25.02 11.10 -10.67
CA ALA A 218 -24.62 10.60 -11.99
C ALA A 218 -24.32 9.09 -12.00
N GLU A 219 -23.76 8.56 -10.90
CA GLU A 219 -23.54 7.13 -10.74
C GLU A 219 -24.87 6.39 -10.51
N TYR A 220 -25.77 6.97 -9.72
CA TYR A 220 -27.08 6.42 -9.45
C TYR A 220 -27.96 6.34 -10.71
N GLU A 221 -27.89 7.34 -11.58
CA GLU A 221 -28.57 7.33 -12.89
C GLU A 221 -28.01 6.25 -13.81
N ALA A 222 -26.68 6.11 -13.87
CA ALA A 222 -26.02 5.09 -14.69
C ALA A 222 -26.40 3.65 -14.31
N LEU A 223 -26.87 3.42 -13.07
CA LEU A 223 -27.30 2.11 -12.59
C LEU A 223 -28.70 1.70 -13.06
N GLN A 224 -29.50 2.60 -13.64
CA GLN A 224 -30.87 2.31 -14.07
C GLN A 224 -30.94 1.16 -15.09
N THR A 225 -30.13 1.24 -16.15
CA THR A 225 -30.11 0.23 -17.22
C THR A 225 -29.71 -1.16 -16.72
N PRO A 226 -28.61 -1.35 -15.96
CA PRO A 226 -28.25 -2.67 -15.46
C PRO A 226 -29.19 -3.17 -14.35
N ALA A 227 -29.80 -2.28 -13.56
CA ALA A 227 -30.72 -2.65 -12.49
C ALA A 227 -32.13 -3.02 -12.99
N ALA A 228 -32.54 -2.56 -14.18
CA ALA A 228 -33.81 -2.94 -14.78
C ALA A 228 -33.97 -4.47 -14.90
N ALA A 229 -32.87 -5.18 -15.15
CA ALA A 229 -32.84 -6.64 -15.16
C ALA A 229 -33.19 -7.26 -13.80
N PHE A 230 -33.01 -6.56 -12.68
CA PHE A 230 -33.41 -7.04 -11.35
C PHE A 230 -34.87 -6.77 -11.03
N VAL A 231 -35.45 -5.72 -11.60
CA VAL A 231 -36.88 -5.39 -11.44
C VAL A 231 -37.76 -6.37 -12.23
N SER A 232 -37.31 -6.80 -13.41
CA SER A 232 -38.06 -7.73 -14.28
C SER A 232 -37.83 -9.22 -13.98
N ILE A 233 -37.05 -9.55 -12.94
CA ILE A 233 -36.68 -10.94 -12.65
C ILE A 233 -37.89 -11.72 -12.14
N THR A 234 -38.11 -12.89 -12.73
CA THR A 234 -39.13 -13.85 -12.28
C THR A 234 -38.59 -14.71 -11.13
N PRO A 235 -39.44 -15.22 -10.21
CA PRO A 235 -38.99 -16.07 -9.10
C PRO A 235 -38.28 -17.36 -9.58
N GLU A 236 -38.60 -17.85 -10.78
CA GLU A 236 -37.94 -19.00 -11.41
C GLU A 236 -36.49 -18.68 -11.85
N GLU A 237 -36.25 -17.46 -12.35
CA GLU A 237 -34.91 -16.97 -12.66
C GLU A 237 -34.07 -16.73 -11.39
N ILE A 238 -34.69 -16.34 -10.27
CA ILE A 238 -34.01 -16.23 -8.97
C ILE A 238 -33.50 -17.60 -8.53
N LEU A 239 -34.31 -18.66 -8.68
CA LEU A 239 -33.90 -20.03 -8.36
C LEU A 239 -32.73 -20.48 -9.22
N LYS A 240 -32.82 -20.28 -10.54
CA LYS A 240 -31.72 -20.59 -11.47
C LYS A 240 -30.43 -19.84 -11.13
N LYS A 241 -30.51 -18.54 -10.82
CA LYS A 241 -29.35 -17.72 -10.41
C LYS A 241 -28.79 -18.13 -9.05
N THR A 242 -29.63 -18.65 -8.16
CA THR A 242 -29.22 -19.22 -6.87
C THR A 242 -28.41 -20.51 -7.07
N GLU A 243 -28.85 -21.38 -7.98
CA GLU A 243 -28.16 -22.62 -8.33
C GLU A 243 -26.81 -22.35 -9.01
N GLU A 244 -26.77 -21.37 -9.91
CA GLU A 244 -25.54 -20.93 -10.60
C GLU A 244 -24.56 -20.18 -9.69
N LYS A 245 -24.95 -19.83 -8.45
CA LYS A 245 -24.19 -18.98 -7.52
C LYS A 245 -23.68 -17.69 -8.18
N SER A 246 -24.48 -17.14 -9.08
CA SER A 246 -24.10 -15.99 -9.91
C SER A 246 -24.19 -14.67 -9.16
N HIS A 247 -24.99 -14.61 -8.08
CA HIS A 247 -25.20 -13.45 -7.22
C HIS A 247 -25.09 -13.81 -5.73
N CYS A 248 -24.90 -12.78 -4.90
CA CYS A 248 -24.76 -12.91 -3.45
C CYS A 248 -26.06 -13.38 -2.78
N SER A 249 -25.97 -14.17 -1.70
CA SER A 249 -27.14 -14.71 -0.99
C SER A 249 -28.03 -13.60 -0.43
N PHE A 250 -27.43 -12.53 0.09
CA PHE A 250 -28.14 -11.32 0.52
C PHE A 250 -29.01 -10.73 -0.59
N VAL A 251 -28.46 -10.63 -1.81
CA VAL A 251 -29.19 -10.06 -2.96
C VAL A 251 -30.36 -10.95 -3.35
N LEU A 252 -30.16 -12.26 -3.36
CA LEU A 252 -31.20 -13.24 -3.70
C LEU A 252 -32.33 -13.28 -2.66
N GLU A 253 -32.02 -13.07 -1.37
CA GLU A 253 -33.02 -12.94 -0.32
C GLU A 253 -33.80 -11.62 -0.46
N GLU A 254 -33.12 -10.51 -0.73
CA GLU A 254 -33.77 -9.20 -0.88
C GLU A 254 -34.58 -9.04 -2.17
N LEU A 255 -34.23 -9.79 -3.24
CA LEU A 255 -35.04 -9.86 -4.46
C LEU A 255 -36.37 -10.58 -4.26
N LYS A 256 -36.48 -11.46 -3.24
CA LYS A 256 -37.77 -12.08 -2.87
C LYS A 256 -38.67 -11.10 -2.11
N SER A 257 -38.09 -10.10 -1.42
CA SER A 257 -38.77 -9.08 -0.63
C SER A 257 -38.87 -7.75 -1.36
N MET A 258 -39.14 -7.77 -2.67
CA MET A 258 -39.26 -6.54 -3.47
C MET A 258 -40.52 -5.75 -3.09
N PRO A 259 -40.41 -4.41 -2.96
CA PRO A 259 -41.55 -3.56 -2.64
C PRO A 259 -42.51 -3.45 -3.85
N LEU A 260 -43.79 -3.23 -3.56
CA LEU A 260 -44.84 -3.09 -4.58
C LEU A 260 -44.81 -1.74 -5.34
N SER A 261 -44.13 -0.74 -4.79
CA SER A 261 -44.00 0.60 -5.40
C SER A 261 -42.86 0.61 -6.41
N GLU A 262 -43.13 1.04 -7.65
CA GLU A 262 -42.16 1.07 -8.75
C GLU A 262 -40.90 1.88 -8.41
N ASP A 263 -41.06 3.09 -7.86
CA ASP A 263 -39.91 3.94 -7.49
C ASP A 263 -39.04 3.31 -6.39
N ARG A 264 -39.67 2.70 -5.38
CA ARG A 264 -38.95 2.00 -4.30
C ARG A 264 -38.30 0.71 -4.79
N ALA A 265 -38.94 0.02 -5.74
CA ALA A 265 -38.43 -1.19 -6.36
C ALA A 265 -37.20 -0.88 -7.21
N ASP A 266 -37.26 0.16 -8.04
CA ASP A 266 -36.13 0.62 -8.84
C ASP A 266 -34.96 1.08 -7.95
N HIS A 267 -35.24 1.87 -6.91
CA HIS A 267 -34.21 2.28 -5.95
C HIS A 267 -33.52 1.08 -5.28
N LYS A 268 -34.31 0.11 -4.81
CA LYS A 268 -33.79 -1.13 -4.20
C LYS A 268 -32.97 -1.94 -5.20
N ALA A 269 -33.45 -2.09 -6.44
CA ALA A 269 -32.75 -2.83 -7.49
C ALA A 269 -31.40 -2.20 -7.84
N ARG A 270 -31.32 -0.86 -7.97
CA ARG A 270 -30.06 -0.15 -8.22
C ARG A 270 -29.06 -0.35 -7.09
N CYS A 271 -29.51 -0.25 -5.84
CA CYS A 271 -28.67 -0.48 -4.67
C CYS A 271 -28.18 -1.93 -4.58
N LEU A 272 -29.05 -2.90 -4.84
CA LEU A 272 -28.71 -4.33 -4.86
C LEU A 272 -27.70 -4.67 -5.96
N TRP A 273 -27.86 -4.10 -7.16
CA TRP A 273 -26.90 -4.31 -8.24
C TRP A 273 -25.53 -3.76 -7.87
N PHE A 274 -25.47 -2.55 -7.31
CA PHE A 274 -24.20 -1.96 -6.88
C PHE A 274 -23.55 -2.74 -5.73
N LEU A 275 -24.35 -3.24 -4.78
CA LEU A 275 -23.89 -4.11 -3.70
C LEU A 275 -23.28 -5.41 -4.23
N ASP A 276 -23.96 -6.08 -5.17
CA ASP A 276 -23.44 -7.29 -5.83
C ASP A 276 -22.13 -7.01 -6.58
N ALA A 277 -22.06 -5.87 -7.27
CA ALA A 277 -20.86 -5.44 -7.98
C ALA A 277 -19.67 -5.21 -7.02
N LEU A 278 -19.90 -4.56 -5.87
CA LEU A 278 -18.86 -4.36 -4.84
C LEU A 278 -18.35 -5.68 -4.27
N ILE A 279 -19.24 -6.63 -3.96
CA ILE A 279 -18.85 -7.92 -3.41
C ILE A 279 -18.04 -8.71 -4.45
N LYS A 280 -18.49 -8.78 -5.70
CA LYS A 280 -17.75 -9.40 -6.82
C LYS A 280 -16.39 -8.74 -7.04
N PHE A 281 -16.34 -7.40 -6.99
CA PHE A 281 -15.10 -6.65 -7.12
C PHE A 281 -14.12 -7.01 -6.00
N SER A 282 -14.58 -7.17 -4.76
CA SER A 282 -13.74 -7.52 -3.61
C SER A 282 -12.98 -8.86 -3.74
N PHE A 283 -13.46 -9.76 -4.61
CA PHE A 283 -12.82 -11.05 -4.88
C PHE A 283 -11.67 -10.95 -5.88
N GLN A 284 -11.59 -9.86 -6.66
CA GLN A 284 -10.51 -9.64 -7.60
C GLN A 284 -9.24 -9.24 -6.83
N LYS A 285 -8.17 -10.05 -6.93
CA LYS A 285 -6.89 -9.70 -6.28
C LYS A 285 -6.13 -8.65 -7.09
N VAL A 286 -5.95 -8.92 -8.38
CA VAL A 286 -5.19 -8.09 -9.32
C VAL A 286 -6.07 -7.80 -10.53
N ILE A 287 -6.23 -6.52 -10.86
CA ILE A 287 -7.06 -6.09 -11.98
C ILE A 287 -6.16 -5.85 -13.19
N LYS A 288 -6.21 -6.79 -14.13
CA LYS A 288 -5.39 -6.76 -15.37
C LYS A 288 -6.10 -6.09 -16.55
N LYS A 289 -7.42 -5.95 -16.49
CA LYS A 289 -8.25 -5.44 -17.59
C LYS A 289 -8.79 -4.05 -17.25
N LYS A 290 -8.96 -3.20 -18.26
CA LYS A 290 -9.56 -1.86 -18.12
C LYS A 290 -11.01 -1.91 -17.61
N HIS A 291 -11.73 -2.99 -17.94
CA HIS A 291 -13.07 -3.29 -17.44
C HIS A 291 -12.99 -4.43 -16.42
N ALA A 292 -12.98 -4.08 -15.13
CA ALA A 292 -12.85 -5.06 -14.05
C ALA A 292 -14.10 -5.95 -13.94
N MET A 293 -15.28 -5.36 -14.17
CA MET A 293 -16.59 -5.98 -13.95
C MET A 293 -17.26 -6.52 -15.23
N GLY A 294 -16.59 -6.48 -16.38
CA GLY A 294 -17.14 -6.89 -17.68
C GLY A 294 -17.78 -5.74 -18.48
N PRO A 295 -18.33 -6.02 -19.68
CA PRO A 295 -18.90 -5.01 -20.57
C PRO A 295 -20.27 -4.48 -20.09
N ASP A 296 -21.00 -5.26 -19.29
CA ASP A 296 -22.35 -4.91 -18.81
C ASP A 296 -22.32 -3.85 -17.69
N CYS A 297 -21.14 -3.56 -17.14
CA CYS A 297 -20.96 -2.56 -16.09
C CYS A 297 -20.76 -1.16 -16.72
N PRO A 298 -21.58 -0.16 -16.35
CA PRO A 298 -21.40 1.21 -16.82
C PRO A 298 -19.99 1.75 -16.54
N HIS A 299 -19.42 2.46 -17.53
CA HIS A 299 -18.05 2.98 -17.42
C HIS A 299 -17.84 3.89 -16.21
N VAL A 300 -18.86 4.67 -15.84
CA VAL A 300 -18.85 5.58 -14.67
C VAL A 300 -18.64 4.77 -13.38
N ILE A 301 -19.38 3.68 -13.21
CA ILE A 301 -19.28 2.80 -12.04
C ILE A 301 -17.92 2.08 -12.00
N ASN A 302 -17.48 1.52 -13.14
CA ASN A 302 -16.16 0.88 -13.20
C ASN A 302 -15.04 1.88 -12.88
N SER A 303 -15.15 3.13 -13.32
CA SER A 303 -14.18 4.19 -12.99
C SER A 303 -14.17 4.51 -11.49
N LYS A 304 -15.35 4.59 -10.85
CA LYS A 304 -15.46 4.74 -9.39
C LYS A 304 -14.78 3.59 -8.65
N LEU A 305 -15.07 2.35 -9.06
CA LEU A 305 -14.54 1.16 -8.41
C LEU A 305 -13.00 1.14 -8.44
N MET A 306 -12.43 1.42 -9.60
CA MET A 306 -10.99 1.50 -9.80
C MET A 306 -10.37 2.62 -8.97
N LYS A 307 -10.94 3.82 -8.98
CA LYS A 307 -10.36 4.99 -8.29
C LYS A 307 -10.40 4.88 -6.77
N ASN A 308 -11.51 4.36 -6.21
CA ASN A 308 -11.77 4.45 -4.77
C ASN A 308 -11.38 3.18 -3.98
N PHE A 309 -11.31 2.03 -4.65
CA PHE A 309 -11.12 0.72 -4.00
C PHE A 309 -9.93 -0.08 -4.56
N THR A 310 -9.01 0.56 -5.29
CA THR A 310 -7.75 -0.09 -5.71
C THR A 310 -6.55 0.72 -5.28
N ALA A 311 -5.44 0.03 -5.08
CA ALA A 311 -4.14 0.63 -4.81
C ALA A 311 -3.17 0.25 -5.94
N LEU A 312 -2.41 1.23 -6.42
CA LEU A 312 -1.37 1.00 -7.42
C LEU A 312 -0.21 0.23 -6.77
N THR A 313 0.18 -0.86 -7.40
CA THR A 313 1.33 -1.67 -6.98
C THR A 313 2.24 -1.94 -8.15
N TYR A 314 3.55 -1.92 -7.90
CA TYR A 314 4.55 -2.26 -8.90
C TYR A 314 4.95 -3.71 -8.74
N ASN A 315 4.61 -4.54 -9.72
CA ASN A 315 4.97 -5.95 -9.72
C ASN A 315 5.41 -6.39 -11.13
N ASN A 316 6.50 -7.15 -11.21
CA ASN A 316 7.07 -7.67 -12.45
C ASN A 316 7.24 -6.62 -13.58
N GLY A 317 7.76 -5.43 -13.26
CA GLY A 317 8.04 -4.42 -14.29
C GLY A 317 6.84 -3.60 -14.76
N SER A 318 5.63 -3.83 -14.22
CA SER A 318 4.40 -3.15 -14.62
C SER A 318 3.64 -2.59 -13.42
N ILE A 319 2.99 -1.45 -13.61
CA ILE A 319 2.06 -0.87 -12.62
C ILE A 319 0.73 -1.59 -12.77
N GLN A 320 0.22 -2.16 -11.67
CA GLN A 320 -1.05 -2.90 -11.65
C GLN A 320 -1.92 -2.44 -10.47
N ASN A 321 -3.23 -2.45 -10.67
CA ASN A 321 -4.20 -2.17 -9.62
C ASN A 321 -4.42 -3.43 -8.77
N LEU A 322 -4.15 -3.33 -7.48
CA LEU A 322 -4.31 -4.38 -6.49
C LEU A 322 -5.41 -3.99 -5.49
N ILE A 323 -6.27 -4.94 -5.15
CA ILE A 323 -7.19 -4.79 -4.01
C ILE A 323 -6.48 -5.32 -2.75
N SER A 324 -5.87 -4.39 -2.01
CA SER A 324 -5.21 -4.69 -0.73
C SER A 324 -6.22 -5.10 0.35
N ALA A 325 -5.73 -5.63 1.48
CA ALA A 325 -6.58 -5.98 2.61
C ALA A 325 -7.33 -4.77 3.20
N SER A 326 -6.72 -3.58 3.16
CA SER A 326 -7.37 -2.33 3.58
C SER A 326 -8.45 -1.90 2.60
N MET A 327 -8.23 -2.01 1.29
CA MET A 327 -9.26 -1.76 0.28
C MET A 327 -10.44 -2.73 0.42
N LYS A 328 -10.20 -4.01 0.74
CA LYS A 328 -11.29 -4.96 1.05
C LYS A 328 -12.11 -4.53 2.26
N ALA A 329 -11.46 -4.03 3.31
CA ALA A 329 -12.16 -3.51 4.49
C ALA A 329 -13.02 -2.29 4.12
N LYS A 330 -12.50 -1.40 3.26
CA LYS A 330 -13.25 -0.26 2.72
C LYS A 330 -14.47 -0.69 1.90
N ILE A 331 -14.30 -1.64 0.98
CA ILE A 331 -15.43 -2.21 0.22
C ILE A 331 -16.47 -2.79 1.18
N THR A 332 -16.05 -3.53 2.21
CA THR A 332 -16.94 -4.11 3.21
C THR A 332 -17.76 -3.04 3.93
N ALA A 333 -17.12 -1.94 4.34
CA ALA A 333 -17.81 -0.84 5.01
C ALA A 333 -18.85 -0.16 4.11
N TYR A 334 -18.54 0.03 2.83
CA TYR A 334 -19.50 0.53 1.83
C TYR A 334 -20.65 -0.45 1.58
N VAL A 335 -20.38 -1.76 1.53
CA VAL A 335 -21.41 -2.80 1.40
C VAL A 335 -22.36 -2.78 2.59
N ILE A 336 -21.85 -2.66 3.82
CA ILE A 336 -22.67 -2.54 5.02
C ILE A 336 -23.51 -1.26 4.98
N ALA A 337 -22.92 -0.13 4.58
CA ALA A 337 -23.65 1.14 4.47
C ALA A 337 -24.81 1.07 3.47
N LEU A 338 -24.58 0.46 2.30
CA LEU A 338 -25.64 0.24 1.30
C LEU A 338 -26.72 -0.72 1.81
N ALA A 339 -26.33 -1.80 2.49
CA ALA A 339 -27.29 -2.74 3.07
C ALA A 339 -28.17 -2.09 4.14
N LEU A 340 -27.64 -1.13 4.90
CA LEU A 340 -28.42 -0.33 5.84
C LEU A 340 -29.48 0.52 5.12
N HIS A 341 -29.14 1.17 4.01
CA HIS A 341 -30.11 1.93 3.21
C HIS A 341 -31.18 1.04 2.57
N ILE A 342 -30.85 -0.20 2.21
CA ILE A 342 -31.81 -1.15 1.64
C ILE A 342 -32.81 -1.65 2.69
N ASN A 343 -32.35 -1.93 3.92
CA ASN A 343 -33.12 -2.61 4.97
C ASN A 343 -33.48 -1.69 6.15
N ASN A 344 -33.95 -0.47 5.88
CA ASN A 344 -34.41 0.49 6.90
C ASN A 344 -33.45 0.62 8.11
N PHE A 345 -32.14 0.75 7.85
CA PHE A 345 -31.07 0.90 8.84
C PHE A 345 -30.82 -0.31 9.75
N GLN A 346 -31.21 -1.50 9.30
CA GLN A 346 -30.92 -2.75 9.97
C GLN A 346 -30.47 -3.82 8.96
N THR A 347 -29.28 -4.39 9.12
CA THR A 347 -28.77 -5.44 8.22
C THR A 347 -28.25 -6.65 8.98
N ASP A 348 -28.40 -7.83 8.37
CA ASP A 348 -27.81 -9.06 8.91
C ASP A 348 -26.35 -9.20 8.50
N LEU A 349 -25.45 -9.18 9.47
CA LEU A 349 -24.03 -9.32 9.24
C LEU A 349 -23.63 -10.76 8.91
N THR A 350 -24.39 -11.78 9.33
CA THR A 350 -23.98 -13.18 9.08
C THR A 350 -24.12 -13.55 7.61
N VAL A 351 -25.20 -13.08 6.96
CA VAL A 351 -25.41 -13.26 5.52
C VAL A 351 -24.30 -12.54 4.73
N LEU A 352 -24.06 -11.26 5.04
CA LEU A 352 -23.00 -10.47 4.40
C LEU A 352 -21.59 -11.04 4.64
N GLN A 353 -21.34 -11.60 5.83
CA GLN A 353 -20.07 -12.27 6.14
C GLN A 353 -19.82 -13.47 5.22
N ARG A 354 -20.83 -14.31 5.02
CA ARG A 354 -20.75 -15.49 4.14
C ARG A 354 -20.53 -15.05 2.70
N ASP A 355 -21.27 -14.05 2.23
CA ASP A 355 -21.15 -13.52 0.88
C ASP A 355 -19.78 -12.90 0.60
N MET A 356 -19.19 -12.20 1.57
CA MET A 356 -17.85 -11.61 1.44
C MET A 356 -16.70 -12.56 1.78
N LYS A 357 -16.98 -13.78 2.27
CA LYS A 357 -16.00 -14.77 2.75
C LYS A 357 -15.03 -14.17 3.78
N LEU A 358 -15.56 -13.36 4.69
CA LEU A 358 -14.79 -12.72 5.77
C LEU A 358 -14.79 -13.58 7.03
N ARG A 359 -13.77 -13.38 7.88
CA ARG A 359 -13.81 -13.87 9.25
C ARG A 359 -14.83 -13.07 10.04
N GLU A 360 -15.58 -13.73 10.90
CA GLU A 360 -16.61 -13.14 11.75
C GLU A 360 -16.09 -11.93 12.56
N ASN A 361 -14.92 -12.06 13.19
CA ASN A 361 -14.31 -10.95 13.93
C ASN A 361 -14.07 -9.72 13.04
N ARG A 362 -13.72 -9.92 11.76
CA ARG A 362 -13.37 -8.82 10.86
C ARG A 362 -14.58 -8.00 10.47
N ILE A 363 -15.71 -8.64 10.14
CA ILE A 363 -16.94 -7.90 9.82
C ILE A 363 -17.49 -7.17 11.06
N LEU A 364 -17.36 -7.77 12.24
CA LEU A 364 -17.76 -7.14 13.50
C LEU A 364 -16.86 -5.96 13.88
N GLU A 365 -15.57 -6.04 13.65
CA GLU A 365 -14.64 -4.91 13.81
C GLU A 365 -15.03 -3.74 12.91
N ILE A 366 -15.33 -4.01 11.64
CA ILE A 366 -15.74 -2.98 10.68
C ILE A 366 -17.09 -2.37 11.08
N ALA A 367 -18.08 -3.20 11.43
CA ALA A 367 -19.38 -2.72 11.89
C ALA A 367 -19.28 -1.87 13.17
N LYS A 368 -18.41 -2.26 14.12
CA LYS A 368 -18.13 -1.44 15.31
C LYS A 368 -17.43 -0.13 14.96
N ALA A 369 -16.48 -0.16 14.03
CA ALA A 369 -15.78 1.04 13.56
C ALA A 369 -16.76 2.01 12.87
N MET A 370 -17.79 1.49 12.18
CA MET A 370 -18.93 2.24 11.65
C MET A 370 -19.95 2.68 12.72
N ARG A 371 -19.65 2.50 14.01
CA ARG A 371 -20.54 2.83 15.14
C ARG A 371 -21.92 2.18 15.04
N LEU A 372 -22.00 0.97 14.51
CA LEU A 372 -23.26 0.22 14.46
C LEU A 372 -23.52 -0.53 15.76
N LYS A 373 -24.78 -0.54 16.21
CA LYS A 373 -25.21 -1.34 17.34
C LYS A 373 -25.41 -2.78 16.88
N ILE A 374 -24.65 -3.70 17.48
CA ILE A 374 -24.73 -5.12 17.14
C ILE A 374 -25.63 -5.82 18.15
N SER A 375 -26.71 -6.42 17.67
CA SER A 375 -27.61 -7.27 18.45
C SER A 375 -27.58 -8.71 17.93
N LYS A 376 -27.87 -9.68 18.80
CA LYS A 376 -28.02 -11.07 18.41
C LYS A 376 -29.50 -11.39 18.28
N ARG A 377 -29.91 -11.98 17.16
CA ARG A 377 -31.24 -12.53 16.94
C ARG A 377 -31.09 -14.02 16.68
N LYS A 378 -31.85 -14.84 17.41
CA LYS A 378 -31.98 -16.25 17.07
C LYS A 378 -32.73 -16.37 15.75
N GLY A 379 -32.18 -17.12 14.80
CA GLY A 379 -32.82 -17.36 13.50
C GLY A 379 -34.21 -17.99 13.68
N PRO A 380 -35.11 -17.88 12.68
CA PRO A 380 -36.38 -18.60 12.72
C PRO A 380 -36.12 -20.10 12.82
N SER A 381 -36.60 -20.75 13.89
CA SER A 381 -36.49 -22.19 14.09
C SER A 381 -37.14 -22.92 12.91
N GLY A 382 -36.35 -23.56 12.06
CA GLY A 382 -36.91 -24.33 10.95
C GLY A 382 -35.92 -25.04 10.06
N LEU A 383 -34.89 -24.38 9.52
CA LEU A 383 -34.03 -24.99 8.50
C LEU A 383 -32.57 -24.55 8.65
N THR A 384 -31.73 -25.53 8.97
CA THR A 384 -30.26 -25.54 8.98
C THR A 384 -29.55 -24.57 9.94
N ALA A 385 -29.05 -25.16 11.03
CA ALA A 385 -28.15 -24.62 12.06
C ALA A 385 -28.71 -23.46 12.91
N ASP A 386 -28.74 -23.70 14.23
CA ASP A 386 -29.05 -22.76 15.30
C ASP A 386 -27.93 -21.69 15.42
N GLU A 387 -27.65 -20.97 14.32
CA GLU A 387 -26.67 -19.90 14.28
C GLU A 387 -27.32 -18.61 14.80
N ASP A 388 -26.73 -18.02 15.85
CA ASP A 388 -27.08 -16.68 16.31
C ASP A 388 -26.79 -15.67 15.18
N HIS A 389 -27.84 -15.19 14.51
CA HIS A 389 -27.73 -14.12 13.53
C HIS A 389 -27.36 -12.81 14.22
N LYS A 390 -26.41 -12.06 13.64
CA LYS A 390 -25.89 -10.83 14.21
C LYS A 390 -26.40 -9.66 13.38
N LEU A 391 -27.36 -8.94 13.94
CA LEU A 391 -27.96 -7.78 13.28
C LEU A 391 -27.19 -6.52 13.65
N ALA A 392 -26.75 -5.78 12.64
CA ALA A 392 -26.25 -4.42 12.79
C ALA A 392 -27.41 -3.45 12.60
N THR A 393 -27.59 -2.55 13.56
CA THR A 393 -28.60 -1.48 13.50
C THR A 393 -27.90 -0.15 13.69
N LEU A 394 -28.23 0.83 12.86
CA LEU A 394 -27.78 2.21 13.04
C LEU A 394 -28.81 2.93 13.93
N SER A 395 -28.44 3.19 15.18
CA SER A 395 -29.30 3.86 16.16
C SER A 395 -28.61 5.09 16.72
N LEU A 396 -29.34 6.21 16.82
CA LEU A 396 -28.89 7.41 17.51
C LEU A 396 -29.26 7.35 18.99
N PRO A 397 -28.39 7.83 19.91
CA PRO A 397 -27.05 8.38 19.68
C PRO A 397 -26.02 7.29 19.33
N LEU A 398 -25.00 7.67 18.55
CA LEU A 398 -23.98 6.73 18.07
C LEU A 398 -23.18 6.11 19.24
N PRO A 399 -23.01 4.79 19.28
CA PRO A 399 -22.21 4.14 20.30
C PRO A 399 -20.73 4.55 20.19
N VAL A 400 -20.11 4.87 21.33
CA VAL A 400 -18.69 5.22 21.41
C VAL A 400 -17.84 4.01 21.00
N TYR A 401 -17.15 4.13 19.86
CA TYR A 401 -16.21 3.11 19.41
C TYR A 401 -14.93 3.17 20.25
N LYS A 402 -14.65 2.09 20.98
CA LYS A 402 -13.34 1.88 21.63
C LYS A 402 -12.60 0.80 20.85
N PRO A 403 -11.53 1.14 20.09
CA PRO A 403 -10.71 0.13 19.43
C PRO A 403 -10.12 -0.80 20.49
N ALA A 404 -10.03 -2.10 20.17
CA ALA A 404 -9.51 -3.12 21.09
C ALA A 404 -7.97 -3.07 21.22
N GLY A 405 -7.42 -1.87 21.43
CA GLY A 405 -5.99 -1.55 21.38
C GLY A 405 -5.33 -1.25 22.74
N SER A 406 -6.06 -1.21 23.86
CA SER A 406 -5.39 -1.17 25.18
C SER A 406 -4.95 -2.59 25.53
N GLN A 407 -3.67 -2.88 25.29
CA GLN A 407 -2.96 -4.11 25.63
C GLN A 407 -3.63 -4.91 26.76
N ARG A 408 -4.01 -6.17 26.48
CA ARG A 408 -4.16 -7.18 27.53
C ARG A 408 -2.80 -7.30 28.22
N LYS A 409 -2.58 -6.54 29.31
CA LYS A 409 -1.45 -6.74 30.22
C LYS A 409 -1.47 -8.21 30.62
N ARG A 410 -0.53 -8.99 30.09
CA ARG A 410 -0.26 -10.35 30.54
C ARG A 410 -0.06 -10.27 32.05
N ARG A 411 -0.98 -10.85 32.83
CA ARG A 411 -0.77 -11.09 34.26
C ARG A 411 0.51 -11.92 34.37
N LYS A 412 1.58 -11.34 34.90
CA LYS A 412 2.70 -12.13 35.45
C LYS A 412 2.10 -12.98 36.56
N MET A 413 2.16 -14.30 36.40
CA MET A 413 2.03 -15.21 37.55
C MET A 413 3.22 -14.96 38.48
N LYS A 414 2.93 -14.87 39.77
CA LYS A 414 3.94 -14.81 40.84
C LYS A 414 4.63 -16.15 40.97
#